data_AF-A0A017RRG9-F1
#
_entry.id   AF-A0A017RRG9-F1
#
_cell.length_a   1.000
_cell.length_b   1.000
_cell.length_c   1.000
_cell.angle_alpha   90.00
_cell.angle_beta   90.00
_cell.angle_gamma   90.00
#
_symmetry.space_group_name_H-M   'P 1'
#
loop_
_entity.id
_entity.type
_entity.pdbx_description
1 polymer ?
#
loop_
_entity_poly.entity_id
_entity_poly.type
_entity_poly.pdbx_seq_one_letter_code
_entity_poly.pdbx_strand_id
1 'polypeptide(L)'
;MYYWSQNANKIDLEEELVCIEKVNEVYIGTAYFSNKGLRILNDIVKKNSLKKDSVNVYISNEFSQDKPHELLAELCKIAQVKIFFNHTFHPKVYLLKGSTNKVVFGSSNFTEGGFLKNIEFDSIEEVNGEKLNEIERFFKYCDFHSTMVTDDVIKYYRDNQDEIEALKQAQKKLRKKIKGYVHQDDAMDPDDYEIDDYYFVFSDYETFFNRNAQRNDMDIRERRKIVQDKILAIHNNIYSKIKKLGVSCHWNRNHVTSLINPCVYNKGRVGWLGIRYGKTKKEIDIVNQWLDVNEKDEVKGFQKHGCLQFCIVPSGFEINLFLAVRHDAIDRAYVQEKMQQLGPKITTEISKLQGYGMTWEIYNDVTGEHHSFDIDNQNPEEFCKFLKKYDADGCESYLRLFYPADDEALLDIDSISNEVVNYMTILKPLYDTMVWRPKV
;
A
#
# COMPACT_ATOMS: atom_id res chain seq x y z
N MET A 1 -17.32 9.48 -27.53
CA MET A 1 -17.55 9.37 -26.07
C MET A 1 -16.21 9.58 -25.39
N TYR A 2 -16.12 10.41 -24.36
CA TYR A 2 -14.85 10.67 -23.67
C TYR A 2 -14.65 9.70 -22.51
N TYR A 3 -13.43 9.19 -22.39
CA TYR A 3 -12.98 8.27 -21.35
C TYR A 3 -11.86 8.95 -20.54
N TRP A 4 -11.99 8.98 -19.20
CA TRP A 4 -10.89 9.35 -18.32
C TRP A 4 -10.87 8.54 -17.02
N SER A 5 -9.88 7.65 -16.88
CA SER A 5 -9.64 6.76 -15.72
C SER A 5 -10.79 5.78 -15.36
N GLN A 6 -10.44 4.67 -14.70
CA GLN A 6 -11.31 3.51 -14.38
C GLN A 6 -12.66 3.82 -13.69
N ASN A 7 -12.91 5.04 -13.19
CA ASN A 7 -14.08 5.34 -12.37
C ASN A 7 -15.03 6.40 -12.95
N ALA A 8 -14.69 7.05 -14.07
CA ALA A 8 -15.64 7.91 -14.76
C ALA A 8 -16.43 7.09 -15.79
N ASN A 9 -17.68 6.74 -15.45
CA ASN A 9 -18.67 6.10 -16.33
C ASN A 9 -18.65 4.56 -16.49
N LYS A 10 -17.90 3.79 -15.68
CA LYS A 10 -17.82 2.29 -15.76
C LYS A 10 -17.36 1.76 -17.13
N ILE A 11 -16.61 2.55 -17.88
CA ILE A 11 -16.09 2.16 -19.18
C ILE A 11 -14.67 1.64 -18.96
N ASP A 12 -14.38 0.43 -19.41
CA ASP A 12 -13.02 -0.12 -19.46
C ASP A 12 -12.55 -0.11 -20.91
N LEU A 13 -11.42 0.55 -21.18
CA LEU A 13 -10.90 0.70 -22.55
C LEU A 13 -10.49 -0.64 -23.18
N GLU A 14 -9.97 -1.57 -22.38
CA GLU A 14 -9.65 -2.93 -22.86
C GLU A 14 -10.93 -3.67 -23.22
N GLU A 15 -11.96 -3.62 -22.37
CA GLU A 15 -13.26 -4.22 -22.68
C GLU A 15 -13.89 -3.61 -23.94
N GLU A 16 -13.85 -2.28 -24.10
CA GLU A 16 -14.39 -1.58 -25.27
C GLU A 16 -13.73 -2.00 -26.59
N LEU A 17 -12.44 -2.37 -26.56
CA LEU A 17 -11.72 -2.86 -27.74
C LEU A 17 -11.97 -4.36 -27.99
N VAL A 18 -11.90 -5.18 -26.94
CA VAL A 18 -12.04 -6.64 -27.04
C VAL A 18 -13.49 -7.05 -27.28
N CYS A 19 -14.48 -6.26 -26.84
CA CYS A 19 -15.89 -6.59 -27.01
C CYS A 19 -16.41 -6.44 -28.44
N ILE A 20 -15.71 -5.73 -29.31
CA ILE A 20 -16.14 -5.50 -30.71
C ILE A 20 -16.15 -6.82 -31.49
N GLU A 21 -17.29 -7.10 -32.09
CA GLU A 21 -17.51 -8.28 -32.93
C GLU A 21 -17.45 -7.93 -34.42
N LYS A 22 -17.18 -8.93 -35.25
CA LYS A 22 -17.15 -8.82 -36.72
C LYS A 22 -16.15 -7.78 -37.21
N VAL A 23 -15.05 -7.61 -36.47
CA VAL A 23 -13.88 -6.86 -36.94
C VAL A 23 -13.27 -7.64 -38.11
N ASN A 24 -12.98 -6.95 -39.20
CA ASN A 24 -12.35 -7.52 -40.38
C ASN A 24 -10.93 -6.96 -40.61
N GLU A 25 -10.60 -5.79 -40.03
CA GLU A 25 -9.32 -5.14 -40.21
C GLU A 25 -8.99 -4.25 -39.01
N VAL A 26 -7.73 -4.23 -38.58
CA VAL A 26 -7.26 -3.49 -37.40
C VAL A 26 -6.04 -2.66 -37.78
N TYR A 27 -6.03 -1.41 -37.33
CA TYR A 27 -4.91 -0.49 -37.46
C TYR A 27 -4.57 0.12 -36.09
N ILE A 28 -3.35 -0.10 -35.62
CA ILE A 28 -2.84 0.43 -34.35
C ILE A 28 -1.67 1.35 -34.66
N GLY A 29 -1.79 2.64 -34.37
CA GLY A 29 -0.69 3.59 -34.35
C GLY A 29 -0.42 4.00 -32.92
N THR A 30 0.69 3.53 -32.34
CA THR A 30 1.03 3.82 -30.94
C THR A 30 2.51 4.16 -30.76
N ALA A 31 2.82 5.07 -29.85
CA ALA A 31 4.21 5.43 -29.56
C ALA A 31 4.92 4.32 -28.79
N TYR A 32 4.23 3.78 -27.77
CA TYR A 32 4.76 2.74 -26.88
C TYR A 32 3.86 1.51 -26.91
N PHE A 33 4.47 0.33 -26.85
CA PHE A 33 3.79 -0.96 -26.90
C PHE A 33 4.41 -1.91 -25.87
N SER A 34 3.59 -2.67 -25.14
CA SER A 34 4.07 -3.61 -24.11
C SER A 34 3.45 -5.00 -24.23
N ASN A 35 3.89 -5.95 -23.40
CA ASN A 35 3.30 -7.30 -23.32
C ASN A 35 1.77 -7.28 -23.06
N LYS A 36 1.28 -6.32 -22.26
CA LYS A 36 -0.16 -6.13 -22.07
C LYS A 36 -0.86 -5.74 -23.38
N GLY A 37 -0.25 -4.83 -24.15
CA GLY A 37 -0.72 -4.49 -25.49
C GLY A 37 -0.76 -5.71 -26.41
N LEU A 38 0.31 -6.51 -26.45
CA LEU A 38 0.35 -7.75 -27.23
C LEU A 38 -0.80 -8.71 -26.86
N ARG A 39 -1.12 -8.83 -25.58
CA ARG A 39 -2.23 -9.66 -25.09
C ARG A 39 -3.58 -9.15 -25.62
N ILE A 40 -3.87 -7.86 -25.46
CA ILE A 40 -5.12 -7.24 -25.92
C ILE A 40 -5.28 -7.43 -27.43
N LEU A 41 -4.22 -7.20 -28.21
CA LEU A 41 -4.27 -7.41 -29.65
C LEU A 41 -4.52 -8.87 -30.01
N ASN A 42 -3.87 -9.81 -29.32
CA ASN A 42 -4.12 -11.24 -29.48
C ASN A 42 -5.57 -11.62 -29.20
N ASP A 43 -6.19 -11.02 -28.18
CA ASP A 43 -7.59 -11.29 -27.82
C ASP A 43 -8.54 -10.78 -28.91
N ILE A 44 -8.29 -9.58 -29.46
CA ILE A 44 -9.03 -9.03 -30.61
C ILE A 44 -8.89 -9.95 -31.83
N VAL A 45 -7.66 -10.38 -32.15
CA VAL A 45 -7.34 -11.25 -33.29
C VAL A 45 -8.05 -12.60 -33.17
N LYS A 46 -7.94 -13.26 -32.01
CA LYS A 46 -8.55 -14.58 -31.77
C LYS A 46 -10.07 -14.50 -31.82
N LYS A 47 -10.66 -13.52 -31.13
CA LYS A 47 -12.12 -13.36 -31.07
C LYS A 47 -12.73 -13.15 -32.44
N ASN A 48 -12.08 -12.36 -33.29
CA ASN A 48 -12.57 -12.03 -34.63
C ASN A 48 -11.98 -12.91 -35.75
N SER A 49 -11.17 -13.92 -35.40
CA SER A 49 -10.50 -14.81 -36.37
C SER A 49 -9.73 -14.05 -37.46
N LEU A 50 -9.04 -12.97 -37.06
CA LEU A 50 -8.33 -12.11 -38.00
C LEU A 50 -7.10 -12.81 -38.59
N LYS A 51 -6.88 -12.59 -39.88
CA LYS A 51 -5.64 -12.98 -40.56
C LYS A 51 -4.56 -11.94 -40.27
N LYS A 52 -3.29 -12.38 -40.25
CA LYS A 52 -2.14 -11.51 -40.05
C LYS A 52 -2.14 -10.27 -40.95
N ASP A 53 -2.50 -10.44 -42.23
CA ASP A 53 -2.52 -9.34 -43.22
C ASP A 53 -3.63 -8.31 -42.97
N SER A 54 -4.59 -8.62 -42.11
CA SER A 54 -5.67 -7.72 -41.71
C SER A 54 -5.34 -6.93 -40.43
N VAL A 55 -4.13 -7.08 -39.87
CA VAL A 55 -3.74 -6.45 -38.62
C VAL A 55 -2.47 -5.63 -38.86
N ASN A 56 -2.59 -4.31 -38.84
CA ASN A 56 -1.50 -3.37 -39.13
C ASN A 56 -1.10 -2.65 -37.85
N VAL A 57 0.17 -2.76 -37.46
CA VAL A 57 0.70 -2.12 -36.25
C VAL A 57 1.87 -1.21 -36.63
N TYR A 58 1.74 0.06 -36.28
CA TYR A 58 2.73 1.10 -36.48
C TYR A 58 3.23 1.55 -35.10
N ILE A 59 4.55 1.52 -34.92
CA ILE A 59 5.20 1.81 -33.64
C ILE A 59 6.41 2.73 -33.82
N SER A 60 6.78 3.43 -32.75
CA SER A 60 8.01 4.24 -32.72
C SER A 60 9.25 3.34 -32.66
N ASN A 61 10.42 3.90 -32.95
CA ASN A 61 11.70 3.21 -32.74
C ASN A 61 12.06 3.04 -31.25
N GLU A 62 11.37 3.71 -30.33
CA GLU A 62 11.59 3.64 -28.87
C GLU A 62 10.39 3.00 -28.14
N PHE A 63 9.63 2.16 -28.84
CA PHE A 63 8.34 1.65 -28.38
C PHE A 63 8.36 0.84 -27.08
N SER A 64 9.48 0.20 -26.76
CA SER A 64 9.68 -0.57 -25.52
C SER A 64 11.15 -0.57 -25.11
N GLN A 65 11.38 -0.50 -23.80
CA GLN A 65 12.67 -0.74 -23.17
C GLN A 65 12.76 -2.13 -22.53
N ASP A 66 11.65 -2.86 -22.45
CA ASP A 66 11.61 -4.21 -21.90
C ASP A 66 11.64 -5.21 -23.05
N LYS A 67 12.83 -5.77 -23.28
CA LYS A 67 13.14 -6.78 -24.31
C LYS A 67 12.41 -6.56 -25.65
N PRO A 68 12.59 -5.39 -26.31
CA PRO A 68 11.85 -5.04 -27.52
C PRO A 68 11.94 -6.08 -28.64
N HIS A 69 13.06 -6.79 -28.76
CA HIS A 69 13.25 -7.82 -29.78
C HIS A 69 12.34 -9.05 -29.58
N GLU A 70 12.11 -9.48 -28.33
CA GLU A 70 11.16 -10.57 -28.02
C GLU A 70 9.74 -10.12 -28.35
N LEU A 71 9.39 -8.88 -27.99
CA LEU A 71 8.07 -8.32 -28.23
C LEU A 71 7.76 -8.18 -29.73
N LEU A 72 8.73 -7.74 -30.54
CA LEU A 72 8.59 -7.70 -32.00
C LEU A 72 8.41 -9.10 -32.58
N ALA A 73 9.20 -10.08 -32.13
CA ALA A 73 9.13 -11.45 -32.64
C ALA A 73 7.73 -12.06 -32.43
N GLU A 74 7.11 -11.85 -31.27
CA GLU A 74 5.75 -12.31 -31.01
C GLU A 74 4.70 -11.50 -31.79
N LEU A 75 4.84 -10.17 -31.85
CA LEU A 75 3.90 -9.30 -32.55
C LEU A 75 3.86 -9.59 -34.06
N CYS A 76 5.01 -9.84 -34.68
CA CYS A 76 5.13 -10.21 -36.10
C CYS A 76 4.48 -11.55 -36.45
N LYS A 77 4.12 -12.41 -35.47
CA LYS A 77 3.36 -13.64 -35.74
C LYS A 77 1.89 -13.36 -36.06
N ILE A 78 1.35 -12.26 -35.53
CA ILE A 78 -0.09 -11.96 -35.60
C ILE A 78 -0.42 -10.70 -36.40
N ALA A 79 0.57 -9.87 -36.74
CA ALA A 79 0.36 -8.60 -37.42
C ALA A 79 1.44 -8.26 -38.45
N GLN A 80 1.10 -7.36 -39.36
CA GLN A 80 2.01 -6.59 -40.19
C GLN A 80 2.54 -5.40 -39.36
N VAL A 81 3.79 -5.50 -38.93
CA VAL A 81 4.40 -4.53 -38.01
C VAL A 81 5.34 -3.60 -38.77
N LYS A 82 5.23 -2.29 -38.55
CA LYS A 82 6.11 -1.29 -39.14
C LYS A 82 6.63 -0.30 -38.09
N ILE A 83 7.89 0.09 -38.21
CA ILE A 83 8.60 0.99 -37.29
C ILE A 83 8.94 2.30 -37.99
N PHE A 84 8.78 3.42 -37.27
CA PHE A 84 9.29 4.72 -37.69
C PHE A 84 10.69 4.97 -37.14
N PHE A 85 11.70 4.90 -37.99
CA PHE A 85 13.09 5.23 -37.62
C PHE A 85 13.43 6.71 -37.85
N ASN A 86 12.84 7.34 -38.87
CA ASN A 86 13.25 8.67 -39.34
C ASN A 86 12.36 9.81 -38.86
N HIS A 87 11.34 9.50 -38.05
CA HIS A 87 10.39 10.48 -37.55
C HIS A 87 10.03 10.13 -36.11
N THR A 88 9.83 11.17 -35.28
CA THR A 88 9.20 10.99 -33.98
C THR A 88 7.76 10.56 -34.19
N PHE A 89 7.46 9.32 -33.82
CA PHE A 89 6.12 8.75 -33.93
C PHE A 89 5.47 8.68 -32.55
N HIS A 90 4.61 9.64 -32.24
CA HIS A 90 3.90 9.69 -30.96
C HIS A 90 2.34 9.59 -31.01
N PRO A 91 1.70 9.09 -32.09
CA PRO A 91 0.25 8.95 -32.11
C PRO A 91 -0.20 7.82 -31.19
N LYS A 92 -1.48 7.85 -30.85
CA LYS A 92 -2.19 6.86 -30.02
C LYS A 92 -3.59 6.74 -30.57
N VAL A 93 -3.68 6.01 -31.68
CA VAL A 93 -4.87 5.92 -32.52
C VAL A 93 -5.10 4.47 -32.91
N TYR A 94 -6.29 3.94 -32.60
CA TYR A 94 -6.68 2.56 -32.84
C TYR A 94 -7.94 2.57 -33.70
N LEU A 95 -7.87 2.03 -34.91
CA LEU A 95 -9.02 1.90 -35.82
C LEU A 95 -9.34 0.43 -35.99
N LEU A 96 -10.55 0.03 -35.61
CA LEU A 96 -11.10 -1.30 -35.80
C LEU A 96 -12.21 -1.20 -36.83
N LYS A 97 -12.04 -1.84 -37.98
CA LYS A 97 -13.00 -1.87 -39.07
C LYS A 97 -13.77 -3.17 -39.06
N GLY A 98 -15.06 -3.12 -39.37
CA GLY A 98 -15.95 -4.27 -39.27
C GLY A 98 -17.37 -3.95 -39.73
N SER A 99 -18.37 -4.55 -39.11
CA SER A 99 -19.78 -4.14 -39.31
C SER A 99 -20.02 -2.67 -38.90
N THR A 100 -19.30 -2.21 -37.88
CA THR A 100 -19.18 -0.81 -37.49
C THR A 100 -17.69 -0.49 -37.38
N ASN A 101 -17.27 0.67 -37.90
CA ASN A 101 -15.89 1.10 -37.71
C ASN A 101 -15.79 1.93 -36.45
N LYS A 102 -14.85 1.60 -35.58
CA LYS A 102 -14.62 2.28 -34.31
C LYS A 102 -13.20 2.83 -34.30
N VAL A 103 -13.06 4.08 -33.90
CA VAL A 103 -11.76 4.70 -33.63
C VAL A 103 -11.65 5.03 -32.15
N VAL A 104 -10.48 4.74 -31.60
CA VAL A 104 -10.04 5.24 -30.29
C VAL A 104 -8.85 6.15 -30.55
N PHE A 105 -8.84 7.35 -29.97
CA PHE A 105 -7.67 8.21 -29.99
C PHE A 105 -7.58 9.06 -28.74
N GLY A 106 -6.36 9.35 -28.29
CA GLY A 106 -6.15 10.16 -27.10
C GLY A 106 -4.74 10.09 -26.55
N SER A 107 -4.64 9.79 -25.25
CA SER A 107 -3.39 9.78 -24.49
C SER A 107 -2.92 8.39 -24.09
N SER A 108 -3.78 7.38 -24.17
CA SER A 108 -3.46 5.99 -23.85
C SER A 108 -2.54 5.37 -24.90
N ASN A 109 -1.31 5.00 -24.52
CA ASN A 109 -0.48 4.11 -25.36
C ASN A 109 -0.97 2.67 -25.26
N PHE A 110 -0.52 1.78 -26.17
CA PHE A 110 -0.94 0.37 -26.17
C PHE A 110 -0.12 -0.45 -25.16
N THR A 111 -0.16 -0.03 -23.89
CA THR A 111 0.66 -0.54 -22.78
C THR A 111 -0.17 -0.73 -21.52
N GLU A 112 0.36 -1.46 -20.52
CA GLU A 112 -0.29 -1.59 -19.21
C GLU A 112 -0.57 -0.22 -18.55
N GLY A 113 0.37 0.72 -18.73
CA GLY A 113 0.17 2.11 -18.31
C GLY A 113 -1.07 2.74 -18.91
N GLY A 114 -1.18 2.69 -20.24
CA GLY A 114 -2.29 3.32 -20.98
C GLY A 114 -3.65 2.67 -20.74
N PHE A 115 -3.71 1.38 -20.43
CA PHE A 115 -5.00 0.72 -20.18
C PHE A 115 -5.43 0.73 -18.72
N LEU A 116 -4.49 0.68 -17.76
CA LEU A 116 -4.82 0.38 -16.36
C LEU A 116 -4.24 1.36 -15.32
N LYS A 117 -3.00 1.86 -15.51
CA LYS A 117 -2.27 2.53 -14.43
C LYS A 117 -2.30 4.06 -14.51
N ASN A 118 -2.27 4.61 -15.72
CA ASN A 118 -2.17 6.05 -15.93
C ASN A 118 -3.55 6.73 -15.89
N ILE A 119 -3.57 8.01 -15.52
CA ILE A 119 -4.71 8.87 -15.82
C ILE A 119 -4.62 9.23 -17.29
N GLU A 120 -5.49 8.63 -18.09
CA GLU A 120 -5.55 8.86 -19.53
C GLU A 120 -6.85 9.58 -19.89
N PHE A 121 -6.85 10.20 -21.06
CA PHE A 121 -7.97 10.90 -21.69
C PHE A 121 -8.08 10.47 -23.14
N ASP A 122 -9.15 9.75 -23.48
CA ASP A 122 -9.38 9.21 -24.82
C ASP A 122 -10.79 9.53 -25.33
N SER A 123 -10.95 9.55 -26.65
CA SER A 123 -12.24 9.52 -27.32
C SER A 123 -12.44 8.18 -28.01
N ILE A 124 -13.61 7.58 -27.79
CA ILE A 124 -14.08 6.37 -28.46
C ILE A 124 -15.28 6.75 -29.33
N GLU A 125 -15.18 6.51 -30.64
CA GLU A 125 -16.16 6.99 -31.61
C GLU A 125 -16.42 5.96 -32.71
N GLU A 126 -17.68 5.82 -33.12
CA GLU A 126 -18.03 5.17 -34.38
C GLU A 126 -17.80 6.15 -35.53
N VAL A 127 -17.15 5.71 -36.60
CA VAL A 127 -16.72 6.58 -37.70
C VAL A 127 -17.08 5.99 -39.05
N ASN A 128 -17.63 6.83 -39.94
CA ASN A 128 -18.03 6.45 -41.30
C ASN A 128 -17.79 7.64 -42.25
N GLY A 129 -17.88 7.39 -43.56
CA GLY A 129 -17.84 8.45 -44.58
C GLY A 129 -16.53 9.24 -44.58
N GLU A 130 -16.62 10.57 -44.64
CA GLU A 130 -15.45 11.46 -44.73
C GLU A 130 -14.48 11.30 -43.55
N LYS A 131 -15.00 11.17 -42.33
CA LYS A 131 -14.18 11.01 -41.12
C LYS A 131 -13.36 9.72 -41.14
N LEU A 132 -13.95 8.62 -41.60
CA LEU A 132 -13.21 7.37 -41.79
C LEU A 132 -12.10 7.56 -42.82
N ASN A 133 -12.39 8.24 -43.94
CA ASN A 133 -11.40 8.50 -44.98
C ASN A 133 -10.21 9.34 -44.47
N GLU A 134 -10.43 10.29 -43.57
CA GLU A 134 -9.35 11.08 -42.95
C GLU A 134 -8.45 10.22 -42.05
N ILE A 135 -9.03 9.35 -41.24
CA ILE A 135 -8.28 8.41 -40.39
C ILE A 135 -7.49 7.42 -41.26
N GLU A 136 -8.09 6.91 -42.34
CA GLU A 136 -7.39 6.04 -43.27
C GLU A 136 -6.24 6.75 -44.01
N ARG A 137 -6.36 8.05 -44.30
CA ARG A 137 -5.25 8.85 -44.85
C ARG A 137 -4.08 8.92 -43.87
N PHE A 138 -4.35 9.03 -42.57
CA PHE A 138 -3.31 8.97 -41.56
C PHE A 138 -2.59 7.62 -41.57
N PHE A 139 -3.30 6.49 -41.63
CA PHE A 139 -2.64 5.18 -41.72
C PHE A 139 -1.91 4.94 -43.04
N LYS A 140 -2.41 5.49 -44.17
CA LYS A 140 -1.67 5.49 -45.45
C LYS A 140 -0.38 6.29 -45.37
N TYR A 141 -0.41 7.46 -44.70
CA TYR A 141 0.81 8.21 -44.40
C TYR A 141 1.76 7.35 -43.56
N CYS A 142 1.25 6.64 -42.55
CA CYS A 142 2.08 5.77 -41.76
C CYS A 142 2.71 4.64 -42.56
N ASP A 143 1.95 4.05 -43.49
CA ASP A 143 2.44 3.02 -44.40
C ASP A 143 3.62 3.50 -45.25
N PHE A 144 3.52 4.72 -45.78
CA PHE A 144 4.54 5.29 -46.65
C PHE A 144 5.83 5.70 -45.90
N HIS A 145 5.72 6.10 -44.64
CA HIS A 145 6.83 6.67 -43.87
C HIS A 145 7.47 5.70 -42.86
N SER A 146 6.97 4.46 -42.77
CA SER A 146 7.48 3.45 -41.85
C SER A 146 8.25 2.34 -42.57
N THR A 147 9.05 1.60 -41.82
CA THR A 147 9.84 0.45 -42.30
C THR A 147 9.21 -0.84 -41.80
N MET A 148 8.96 -1.81 -42.69
CA MET A 148 8.46 -3.13 -42.30
C MET A 148 9.46 -3.81 -41.36
N VAL A 149 8.97 -4.43 -40.29
CA VAL A 149 9.81 -5.20 -39.37
C VAL A 149 10.19 -6.53 -40.03
N THR A 150 11.49 -6.72 -40.24
CA THR A 150 12.11 -7.95 -40.73
C THR A 150 12.94 -8.60 -39.60
N ASP A 151 13.47 -9.81 -39.86
CA ASP A 151 14.39 -10.46 -38.93
C ASP A 151 15.63 -9.62 -38.63
N ASP A 152 16.10 -8.81 -39.60
CA ASP A 152 17.22 -7.87 -39.41
C ASP A 152 16.88 -6.76 -38.42
N VAL A 153 15.64 -6.24 -38.47
CA VAL A 153 15.16 -5.25 -37.49
C VAL A 153 15.07 -5.86 -36.09
N ILE A 154 14.55 -7.08 -35.99
CA ILE A 154 14.48 -7.81 -34.70
C ILE A 154 15.89 -8.05 -34.15
N LYS A 155 16.83 -8.45 -35.01
CA LYS A 155 18.23 -8.63 -34.66
C LYS A 155 18.88 -7.31 -34.23
N TYR A 156 18.59 -6.19 -34.89
CA TYR A 156 19.06 -4.88 -34.48
C TYR A 156 18.67 -4.55 -33.03
N TYR A 157 17.41 -4.73 -32.64
CA TYR A 157 16.99 -4.52 -31.23
C TYR A 157 17.61 -5.51 -30.26
N ARG A 158 17.85 -6.75 -30.69
CA ARG A 158 18.51 -7.78 -29.86
C ARG A 158 19.97 -7.43 -29.61
N ASP A 159 20.68 -7.00 -30.65
CA ASP A 159 22.09 -6.66 -30.60
C ASP A 159 22.35 -5.40 -29.75
N ASN A 160 21.34 -4.53 -29.57
CA ASN A 160 21.41 -3.33 -28.72
C ASN A 160 20.72 -3.49 -27.34
N GLN A 161 20.41 -4.73 -26.92
CA GLN A 161 19.62 -4.97 -25.70
C GLN A 161 20.32 -4.46 -24.43
N ASP A 162 21.64 -4.57 -24.35
CA ASP A 162 22.43 -4.16 -23.19
C ASP A 162 22.43 -2.63 -23.04
N GLU A 163 22.55 -1.87 -24.12
CA GLU A 163 22.44 -0.40 -24.10
C GLU A 163 21.04 0.05 -23.71
N ILE A 164 19.99 -0.63 -24.18
CA ILE A 164 18.60 -0.32 -23.84
C ILE A 164 18.34 -0.55 -22.34
N GLU A 165 18.85 -1.65 -21.78
CA GLU A 165 18.72 -1.93 -20.35
C GLU A 165 19.51 -0.91 -19.50
N ALA A 166 20.73 -0.53 -19.92
CA ALA A 166 21.50 0.51 -19.26
C ALA A 166 20.75 1.86 -19.22
N LEU A 167 20.09 2.24 -20.32
CA LEU A 167 19.26 3.45 -20.37
C LEU A 167 18.06 3.35 -19.40
N LYS A 168 17.37 2.22 -19.38
CA LYS A 168 16.24 1.96 -18.47
C LYS A 168 16.66 2.12 -17.00
N GLN A 169 17.82 1.56 -16.61
CA GLN A 169 18.35 1.70 -15.26
C GLN A 169 18.72 3.15 -14.92
N ALA A 170 19.36 3.87 -15.85
CA ALA A 170 19.68 5.28 -15.67
C ALA A 170 18.42 6.15 -15.49
N GLN A 171 17.38 5.90 -16.30
CA GLN A 171 16.10 6.58 -16.19
C GLN A 171 15.38 6.23 -14.88
N LYS A 172 15.41 4.97 -14.42
CA LYS A 172 14.86 4.56 -13.11
C LYS A 172 15.53 5.35 -11.98
N LYS A 173 16.86 5.39 -11.94
CA LYS A 173 17.63 6.14 -10.93
C LYS A 173 17.31 7.63 -10.93
N LEU A 174 17.19 8.24 -12.11
CA LEU A 174 16.82 9.65 -12.24
C LEU A 174 15.38 9.90 -11.78
N ARG A 175 14.43 9.04 -12.15
CA ARG A 175 13.04 9.13 -11.68
C ARG A 175 12.95 9.03 -10.16
N LYS A 176 13.69 8.11 -9.52
CA LYS A 176 13.78 8.02 -8.05
C LYS A 176 14.28 9.33 -7.43
N LYS A 177 15.32 9.94 -8.01
CA LYS A 177 15.80 11.27 -7.57
C LYS A 177 14.77 12.40 -7.75
N ILE A 178 14.07 12.44 -8.89
CA ILE A 178 13.08 13.49 -9.18
C ILE A 178 11.84 13.32 -8.30
N LYS A 179 11.34 12.09 -8.16
CA LYS A 179 10.23 11.74 -7.27
C LYS A 179 10.57 11.99 -5.80
N GLY A 180 11.84 11.89 -5.43
CA GLY A 180 12.34 12.16 -4.08
C GLY A 180 11.88 13.50 -3.50
N TYR A 181 11.54 14.52 -4.29
CA TYR A 181 10.98 15.77 -3.74
C TYR A 181 9.62 15.58 -3.04
N VAL A 182 8.76 14.70 -3.57
CA VAL A 182 7.43 14.39 -3.00
C VAL A 182 7.51 13.26 -1.97
N HIS A 183 8.55 12.41 -2.09
CA HIS A 183 8.74 11.19 -1.32
C HIS A 183 9.90 11.27 -0.32
N GLN A 184 10.41 12.47 -0.03
CA GLN A 184 11.59 12.67 0.82
C GLN A 184 11.41 12.18 2.27
N ASP A 185 10.17 12.21 2.75
CA ASP A 185 9.80 11.87 4.13
C ASP A 185 9.07 10.52 4.20
N ASP A 186 9.23 9.70 3.16
CA ASP A 186 8.64 8.36 3.09
C ASP A 186 9.37 7.43 4.04
N ALA A 187 8.60 6.63 4.77
CA ALA A 187 9.17 5.66 5.70
C ALA A 187 9.83 4.47 4.98
N MET A 188 9.43 4.21 3.73
CA MET A 188 9.97 3.12 2.90
C MET A 188 10.02 3.55 1.43
N ASP A 189 10.96 2.98 0.69
CA ASP A 189 11.04 3.10 -0.76
C ASP A 189 10.63 1.77 -1.41
N PRO A 190 9.72 1.74 -2.39
CA PRO A 190 9.23 0.50 -2.97
C PRO A 190 10.31 -0.30 -3.70
N ASP A 191 11.43 0.32 -4.11
CA ASP A 191 12.54 -0.41 -4.73
C ASP A 191 13.42 -1.13 -3.72
N ASP A 192 13.26 -0.87 -2.42
CA ASP A 192 14.12 -1.42 -1.36
C ASP A 192 13.49 -2.67 -0.69
N TYR A 193 12.24 -3.03 -1.05
CA TYR A 193 11.48 -4.12 -0.43
C TYR A 193 10.85 -5.06 -1.47
N GLU A 194 11.00 -6.37 -1.30
CA GLU A 194 10.35 -7.42 -2.12
C GLU A 194 9.21 -8.09 -1.34
N ILE A 195 8.12 -7.34 -1.09
CA ILE A 195 7.03 -7.73 -0.18
C ILE A 195 5.66 -7.88 -0.89
N ASP A 196 5.65 -8.06 -2.20
CA ASP A 196 4.41 -8.21 -2.97
C ASP A 196 3.64 -9.51 -2.61
N ASP A 197 4.35 -10.53 -2.13
CA ASP A 197 3.80 -11.82 -1.71
C ASP A 197 3.53 -11.92 -0.19
N TYR A 198 3.75 -10.83 0.57
CA TYR A 198 3.54 -10.81 2.02
C TYR A 198 2.08 -10.50 2.37
N TYR A 199 1.68 -10.78 3.62
CA TYR A 199 0.32 -10.51 4.09
C TYR A 199 -0.01 -9.01 4.00
N PHE A 200 0.95 -8.15 4.37
CA PHE A 200 0.91 -6.72 4.11
C PHE A 200 1.87 -6.39 2.97
N VAL A 201 1.38 -5.67 1.97
CA VAL A 201 2.17 -5.27 0.80
C VAL A 201 2.58 -3.80 0.93
N PHE A 202 3.49 -3.32 0.07
CA PHE A 202 3.98 -1.93 0.12
C PHE A 202 2.87 -0.88 0.23
N SER A 203 1.77 -1.04 -0.55
CA SER A 203 0.65 -0.10 -0.51
C SER A 203 -0.07 -0.04 0.84
N ASP A 204 -0.03 -1.12 1.63
CA ASP A 204 -0.61 -1.14 2.98
C ASP A 204 0.20 -0.24 3.92
N TYR A 205 1.54 -0.33 3.88
CA TYR A 205 2.44 0.54 4.66
C TYR A 205 2.38 2.00 4.18
N GLU A 206 2.41 2.21 2.85
CA GLU A 206 2.33 3.54 2.22
C GLU A 206 1.06 4.30 2.63
N THR A 207 -0.02 3.59 2.96
CA THR A 207 -1.27 4.17 3.45
C THR A 207 -1.07 5.05 4.69
N PHE A 208 -0.04 4.77 5.49
CA PHE A 208 0.27 5.47 6.74
C PHE A 208 1.42 6.46 6.65
N PHE A 209 2.03 6.63 5.48
CA PHE A 209 3.11 7.61 5.29
C PHE A 209 2.63 9.03 5.62
N ASN A 210 3.56 9.91 6.00
CA ASN A 210 3.23 11.27 6.46
C ASN A 210 2.37 12.06 5.46
N ARG A 211 2.66 11.97 4.15
CA ARG A 211 1.85 12.60 3.09
C ARG A 211 0.39 12.12 3.05
N ASN A 212 0.13 10.91 3.52
CA ASN A 212 -1.16 10.25 3.49
C ASN A 212 -1.90 10.35 4.83
N ALA A 213 -1.20 10.61 5.94
CA ALA A 213 -1.77 10.56 7.28
C ALA A 213 -2.96 11.52 7.49
N GLN A 214 -2.94 12.71 6.89
CA GLN A 214 -4.03 13.70 7.00
C GLN A 214 -5.05 13.62 5.86
N ARG A 215 -4.78 12.84 4.80
CA ARG A 215 -5.70 12.69 3.66
C ARG A 215 -7.00 12.00 4.08
N ASN A 216 -8.08 12.37 3.41
CA ASN A 216 -9.42 11.82 3.64
C ASN A 216 -10.27 11.74 2.36
N ASP A 217 -9.62 11.67 1.20
CA ASP A 217 -10.25 11.41 -0.10
C ASP A 217 -10.65 9.92 -0.25
N MET A 218 -11.37 9.60 -1.33
CA MET A 218 -11.93 8.26 -1.55
C MET A 218 -10.85 7.17 -1.63
N ASP A 219 -9.75 7.45 -2.35
CA ASP A 219 -8.61 6.52 -2.53
C ASP A 219 -8.00 6.13 -1.17
N ILE A 220 -7.64 7.11 -0.33
CA ILE A 220 -7.03 6.78 0.97
C ILE A 220 -8.01 6.12 1.94
N ARG A 221 -9.32 6.41 1.84
CA ARG A 221 -10.34 5.76 2.67
C ARG A 221 -10.48 4.28 2.33
N GLU A 222 -10.48 3.95 1.04
CA GLU A 222 -10.56 2.57 0.56
C GLU A 222 -9.32 1.78 0.98
N ARG A 223 -8.12 2.36 0.80
CA ARG A 223 -6.86 1.76 1.26
C ARG A 223 -6.85 1.47 2.75
N ARG A 224 -7.24 2.44 3.59
CA ARG A 224 -7.33 2.22 5.04
C ARG A 224 -8.37 1.18 5.41
N LYS A 225 -9.46 1.05 4.64
CA LYS A 225 -10.47 0.02 4.85
C LYS A 225 -9.91 -1.38 4.55
N ILE A 226 -9.16 -1.54 3.47
CA ILE A 226 -8.46 -2.80 3.15
C ILE A 226 -7.54 -3.21 4.30
N VAL A 227 -6.70 -2.28 4.79
CA VAL A 227 -5.81 -2.57 5.92
C VAL A 227 -6.59 -2.88 7.20
N GLN A 228 -7.70 -2.16 7.45
CA GLN A 228 -8.57 -2.44 8.60
C GLN A 228 -9.10 -3.87 8.57
N ASP A 229 -9.53 -4.34 7.40
CA ASP A 229 -10.08 -5.69 7.25
C ASP A 229 -9.00 -6.76 7.48
N LYS A 230 -7.76 -6.51 7.01
CA LYS A 230 -6.59 -7.36 7.33
C LYS A 230 -6.31 -7.43 8.84
N ILE A 231 -6.26 -6.27 9.52
CA ILE A 231 -6.04 -6.19 10.97
C ILE A 231 -7.16 -6.89 11.76
N LEU A 232 -8.42 -6.75 11.31
CA LEU A 232 -9.56 -7.45 11.90
C LEU A 232 -9.50 -8.96 11.70
N ALA A 233 -8.99 -9.44 10.56
CA ALA A 233 -8.80 -10.86 10.31
C ALA A 233 -7.81 -11.48 11.31
N ILE A 234 -6.66 -10.81 11.57
CA ILE A 234 -5.71 -11.23 12.61
C ILE A 234 -6.42 -11.31 13.97
N HIS A 235 -7.18 -10.28 14.35
CA HIS A 235 -7.96 -10.30 15.59
C HIS A 235 -8.91 -11.49 15.70
N ASN A 236 -9.66 -11.78 14.64
CA ASN A 236 -10.59 -12.90 14.63
C ASN A 236 -9.87 -14.24 14.86
N ASN A 237 -8.65 -14.40 14.33
CA ASN A 237 -7.83 -15.60 14.54
C ASN A 237 -7.33 -15.73 15.99
N ILE A 238 -6.98 -14.63 16.65
CA ILE A 238 -6.29 -14.67 17.95
C ILE A 238 -7.20 -14.43 19.16
N TYR A 239 -8.34 -13.76 19.00
CA TYR A 239 -9.04 -13.15 20.14
C TYR A 239 -9.52 -14.17 21.17
N SER A 240 -9.90 -15.37 20.74
CA SER A 240 -10.28 -16.45 21.66
C SER A 240 -9.13 -16.88 22.59
N LYS A 241 -7.87 -16.81 22.12
CA LYS A 241 -6.66 -17.07 22.90
C LYS A 241 -6.32 -15.87 23.78
N ILE A 242 -6.31 -14.66 23.20
CA ILE A 242 -6.00 -13.41 23.92
C ILE A 242 -6.96 -13.16 25.08
N LYS A 243 -8.26 -13.43 24.90
CA LYS A 243 -9.26 -13.28 25.96
C LYS A 243 -8.97 -14.15 27.20
N LYS A 244 -8.34 -15.32 27.02
CA LYS A 244 -7.94 -16.20 28.13
C LYS A 244 -6.83 -15.61 29.00
N LEU A 245 -6.10 -14.62 28.49
CA LEU A 245 -5.11 -13.87 29.27
C LEU A 245 -5.78 -12.89 30.26
N GLY A 246 -7.10 -12.69 30.20
CA GLY A 246 -7.81 -11.76 31.08
C GLY A 246 -7.79 -10.30 30.60
N VAL A 247 -7.56 -10.09 29.30
CA VAL A 247 -7.68 -8.79 28.62
C VAL A 247 -8.85 -8.83 27.62
N SER A 248 -9.43 -7.68 27.34
CA SER A 248 -10.58 -7.53 26.44
C SER A 248 -10.31 -6.47 25.38
N CYS A 249 -10.82 -6.69 24.16
CA CYS A 249 -10.94 -5.62 23.18
C CYS A 249 -12.12 -4.69 23.54
N HIS A 250 -12.27 -3.63 22.76
CA HIS A 250 -13.43 -2.74 22.89
C HIS A 250 -14.76 -3.51 22.76
N TRP A 251 -15.77 -3.16 23.57
CA TRP A 251 -17.06 -3.86 23.59
C TRP A 251 -17.97 -3.54 22.39
N ASN A 252 -17.86 -2.32 21.86
CA ASN A 252 -18.48 -1.95 20.58
C ASN A 252 -17.65 -2.53 19.42
N ARG A 253 -18.29 -3.36 18.60
CA ARG A 253 -17.67 -4.02 17.44
C ARG A 253 -17.12 -3.04 16.40
N ASN A 254 -17.69 -1.84 16.31
CA ASN A 254 -17.24 -0.81 15.38
C ASN A 254 -15.93 -0.14 15.83
N HIS A 255 -15.52 -0.31 17.09
CA HIS A 255 -14.35 0.33 17.68
C HIS A 255 -13.28 -0.70 18.12
N VAL A 256 -13.32 -1.91 17.56
CA VAL A 256 -12.29 -2.93 17.83
C VAL A 256 -10.92 -2.45 17.34
N THR A 257 -10.87 -1.83 16.17
CA THR A 257 -9.67 -1.17 15.65
C THR A 257 -9.61 0.30 16.05
N SER A 258 -8.42 0.90 15.94
CA SER A 258 -8.32 2.36 15.87
C SER A 258 -9.08 2.94 14.66
N LEU A 259 -9.37 4.24 14.73
CA LEU A 259 -10.12 4.96 13.71
C LEU A 259 -9.33 5.10 12.41
N ILE A 260 -10.00 4.84 11.29
CA ILE A 260 -9.41 4.92 9.94
C ILE A 260 -9.59 6.29 9.27
N ASN A 261 -10.21 7.26 9.94
CA ASN A 261 -10.43 8.60 9.41
C ASN A 261 -9.77 9.66 10.30
N PRO A 262 -9.11 10.68 9.72
CA PRO A 262 -8.65 11.85 10.44
C PRO A 262 -9.82 12.54 11.14
N CYS A 263 -9.70 12.75 12.45
CA CYS A 263 -10.71 13.40 13.26
C CYS A 263 -10.06 14.03 14.50
N VAL A 264 -10.85 14.74 15.31
CA VAL A 264 -10.35 15.40 16.52
C VAL A 264 -9.69 14.42 17.51
N TYR A 265 -10.17 13.17 17.59
CA TYR A 265 -9.69 12.16 18.53
C TYR A 265 -8.29 11.62 18.20
N ASN A 266 -7.92 11.59 16.91
CA ASN A 266 -6.57 11.22 16.45
C ASN A 266 -5.78 12.43 15.93
N LYS A 267 -6.17 13.65 16.33
CA LYS A 267 -5.48 14.91 15.99
C LYS A 267 -5.38 15.14 14.48
N GLY A 268 -6.40 14.73 13.74
CA GLY A 268 -6.48 14.91 12.31
C GLY A 268 -5.46 14.08 11.52
N ARG A 269 -4.96 12.97 12.09
CA ARG A 269 -3.98 12.10 11.40
C ARG A 269 -4.23 10.61 11.67
N VAL A 270 -3.99 9.80 10.65
CA VAL A 270 -3.97 8.33 10.73
C VAL A 270 -2.62 7.85 10.23
N GLY A 271 -1.66 7.73 11.13
CA GLY A 271 -0.29 7.27 10.83
C GLY A 271 0.00 5.83 11.24
N TRP A 272 -1.01 5.12 11.72
CA TRP A 272 -0.94 3.71 12.12
C TRP A 272 -2.36 3.15 12.24
N LEU A 273 -2.50 1.83 12.24
CA LEU A 273 -3.77 1.15 12.47
C LEU A 273 -3.56 -0.12 13.30
N GLY A 274 -4.39 -0.34 14.31
CA GLY A 274 -4.19 -1.49 15.21
C GLY A 274 -5.34 -1.76 16.15
N ILE A 275 -5.14 -2.74 17.01
CA ILE A 275 -6.12 -3.22 17.98
C ILE A 275 -5.50 -3.24 19.38
N ARG A 276 -6.30 -2.84 20.36
CA ARG A 276 -5.90 -2.76 21.77
C ARG A 276 -6.70 -3.75 22.62
N TYR A 277 -6.02 -4.40 23.55
CA TYR A 277 -6.56 -5.31 24.54
C TYR A 277 -6.16 -4.86 25.95
N GLY A 278 -7.13 -4.65 26.82
CA GLY A 278 -6.87 -4.15 28.16
C GLY A 278 -7.96 -4.51 29.14
N LYS A 279 -8.35 -3.52 29.95
CA LYS A 279 -9.37 -3.64 30.99
C LYS A 279 -10.71 -4.09 30.37
N THR A 280 -11.49 -4.84 31.13
CA THR A 280 -12.86 -5.25 30.80
C THR A 280 -13.81 -4.06 30.81
N LYS A 281 -14.98 -4.20 30.18
CA LYS A 281 -16.02 -3.16 30.21
C LYS A 281 -16.39 -2.72 31.64
N LYS A 282 -16.54 -3.67 32.58
CA LYS A 282 -16.87 -3.34 33.98
C LYS A 282 -15.79 -2.51 34.66
N GLU A 283 -14.52 -2.81 34.40
CA GLU A 283 -13.40 -2.04 34.94
C GLU A 283 -13.36 -0.64 34.35
N ILE A 284 -13.61 -0.51 33.04
CA ILE A 284 -13.70 0.81 32.38
C ILE A 284 -14.90 1.60 32.87
N ASP A 285 -16.05 0.98 33.08
CA ASP A 285 -17.24 1.63 33.66
C ASP A 285 -16.91 2.22 35.06
N ILE A 286 -16.09 1.54 35.87
CA ILE A 286 -15.60 2.05 37.16
C ILE A 286 -14.60 3.21 36.99
N VAL A 287 -13.64 3.08 36.06
CA VAL A 287 -12.69 4.17 35.75
C VAL A 287 -13.44 5.44 35.34
N ASN A 288 -14.55 5.27 34.61
CA ASN A 288 -15.35 6.35 34.05
C ASN A 288 -16.47 6.85 34.98
N GLN A 289 -16.57 6.36 36.22
CA GLN A 289 -17.69 6.68 37.12
C GLN A 289 -17.82 8.19 37.45
N TRP A 290 -16.76 8.97 37.24
CA TRP A 290 -16.69 10.41 37.48
C TRP A 290 -16.78 11.26 36.21
N LEU A 291 -16.89 10.63 35.02
CA LEU A 291 -17.14 11.34 33.77
C LEU A 291 -18.61 11.71 33.66
N ASP A 292 -18.91 12.90 33.12
CA ASP A 292 -20.28 13.39 33.00
C ASP A 292 -21.13 12.42 32.13
N VAL A 293 -22.39 12.22 32.51
CA VAL A 293 -23.32 11.26 31.90
C VAL A 293 -23.57 11.59 30.42
N ASN A 294 -23.35 12.85 30.02
CA ASN A 294 -23.49 13.37 28.67
C ASN A 294 -22.30 13.07 27.74
N GLU A 295 -21.21 12.51 28.25
CA GLU A 295 -20.08 12.11 27.40
C GLU A 295 -20.43 10.83 26.62
N LYS A 296 -20.44 10.96 25.28
CA LYS A 296 -20.78 9.91 24.32
C LYS A 296 -19.95 8.64 24.55
N ASP A 297 -20.48 7.50 24.10
CA ASP A 297 -19.81 6.19 24.08
C ASP A 297 -18.41 6.25 23.44
N GLU A 298 -18.19 7.21 22.52
CA GLU A 298 -16.89 7.57 21.97
C GLU A 298 -15.89 7.96 23.07
N VAL A 299 -16.23 8.90 23.96
CA VAL A 299 -15.32 9.36 25.03
C VAL A 299 -15.08 8.26 26.07
N LYS A 300 -16.13 7.52 26.46
CA LYS A 300 -16.03 6.41 27.42
C LYS A 300 -15.23 5.22 26.89
N GLY A 301 -15.30 4.97 25.59
CA GLY A 301 -14.60 3.89 24.88
C GLY A 301 -13.13 4.17 24.57
N PHE A 302 -12.73 5.44 24.48
CA PHE A 302 -11.34 5.87 24.26
C PHE A 302 -10.55 6.13 25.55
N GLN A 303 -11.01 5.57 26.68
CA GLN A 303 -10.37 5.81 27.97
C GLN A 303 -8.90 5.36 27.95
N LYS A 304 -8.04 6.27 28.39
CA LYS A 304 -6.59 6.18 28.30
C LYS A 304 -6.03 5.30 29.42
N HIS A 305 -5.91 4.00 29.15
CA HIS A 305 -5.37 3.02 30.08
C HIS A 305 -4.32 2.15 29.39
N GLY A 306 -3.48 1.52 30.20
CA GLY A 306 -2.47 0.59 29.74
C GLY A 306 -3.11 -0.60 29.03
N CYS A 307 -2.55 -0.97 27.90
CA CYS A 307 -3.07 -2.04 27.03
C CYS A 307 -1.95 -2.81 26.34
N LEU A 308 -2.24 -4.05 25.97
CA LEU A 308 -1.48 -4.79 24.97
C LEU A 308 -2.06 -4.45 23.60
N GLN A 309 -1.21 -4.22 22.60
CA GLN A 309 -1.67 -3.88 21.26
C GLN A 309 -0.80 -4.51 20.19
N PHE A 310 -1.38 -4.65 19.01
CA PHE A 310 -0.60 -4.82 17.78
C PHE A 310 -1.09 -3.83 16.73
N CYS A 311 -0.19 -3.38 15.87
CA CYS A 311 -0.50 -2.41 14.84
C CYS A 311 0.44 -2.48 13.65
N ILE A 312 -0.05 -2.04 12.50
CA ILE A 312 0.77 -1.67 11.35
C ILE A 312 1.14 -0.18 11.45
N VAL A 313 2.41 0.11 11.17
CA VAL A 313 3.01 1.45 11.13
C VAL A 313 3.68 1.66 9.77
N PRO A 314 4.13 2.88 9.41
CA PRO A 314 4.63 3.17 8.06
C PRO A 314 5.83 2.33 7.61
N SER A 315 6.59 1.73 8.51
CA SER A 315 7.81 0.97 8.19
C SER A 315 7.74 -0.51 8.58
N GLY A 316 6.61 -1.00 9.09
CA GLY A 316 6.54 -2.36 9.61
C GLY A 316 5.35 -2.63 10.52
N PHE A 317 5.51 -3.63 11.38
CA PHE A 317 4.48 -4.11 12.29
C PHE A 317 5.00 -4.12 13.73
N GLU A 318 4.12 -3.83 14.68
CA GLU A 318 4.48 -3.70 16.09
C GLU A 318 3.58 -4.51 17.00
N ILE A 319 4.17 -5.10 18.04
CA ILE A 319 3.46 -5.69 19.19
C ILE A 319 3.95 -4.96 20.43
N ASN A 320 3.04 -4.30 21.14
CA ASN A 320 3.40 -3.33 22.17
C ASN A 320 2.66 -3.59 23.49
N LEU A 321 3.31 -3.24 24.60
CA LEU A 321 2.67 -2.94 25.87
C LEU A 321 2.66 -1.41 26.02
N PHE A 322 1.49 -0.81 25.83
CA PHE A 322 1.33 0.62 26.01
C PHE A 322 1.01 0.90 27.48
N LEU A 323 1.87 1.65 28.18
CA LEU A 323 1.63 2.00 29.59
C LEU A 323 0.78 3.26 29.70
N ALA A 324 1.16 4.30 28.95
CA ALA A 324 0.63 5.63 29.18
C ALA A 324 0.59 6.49 27.92
N VAL A 325 -0.52 7.22 27.76
CA VAL A 325 -0.62 8.34 26.83
C VAL A 325 -0.18 9.64 27.51
N ARG A 326 -0.15 10.74 26.76
CA ARG A 326 0.33 12.05 27.21
C ARG A 326 -0.29 12.54 28.51
N HIS A 327 -1.61 12.71 28.53
CA HIS A 327 -2.32 13.26 29.67
C HIS A 327 -3.30 12.26 30.25
N ASP A 328 -3.54 12.35 31.56
CA ASP A 328 -4.56 11.58 32.29
C ASP A 328 -4.32 10.06 32.28
N ALA A 329 -3.06 9.63 32.17
CA ALA A 329 -2.68 8.22 32.18
C ALA A 329 -2.72 7.63 33.59
N ILE A 330 -3.82 6.99 33.95
CA ILE A 330 -4.04 6.40 35.29
C ILE A 330 -2.98 5.37 35.67
N ASP A 331 -2.51 4.57 34.71
CA ASP A 331 -1.56 3.49 34.96
C ASP A 331 -0.13 4.03 35.16
N ARG A 332 0.23 5.16 34.54
CA ARG A 332 1.45 5.92 34.89
C ARG A 332 1.41 6.36 36.34
N ALA A 333 0.31 7.01 36.75
CA ALA A 333 0.18 7.51 38.12
C ALA A 333 0.33 6.38 39.14
N TYR A 334 -0.32 5.23 38.87
CA TYR A 334 -0.20 4.03 39.68
C TYR A 334 1.25 3.54 39.81
N VAL A 335 1.98 3.41 38.69
CA VAL A 335 3.39 2.97 38.70
C VAL A 335 4.28 3.96 39.46
N GLN A 336 4.13 5.26 39.23
CA GLN A 336 4.94 6.29 39.88
C GLN A 336 4.69 6.33 41.41
N GLU A 337 3.42 6.28 41.85
CA GLU A 337 3.05 6.28 43.26
C GLU A 337 3.49 5.00 44.00
N LYS A 338 3.42 3.86 43.32
CA LYS A 338 3.73 2.55 43.90
C LYS A 338 5.11 2.02 43.50
N MET A 339 5.99 2.87 42.95
CA MET A 339 7.28 2.47 42.42
C MET A 339 8.13 1.67 43.41
N GLN A 340 8.14 2.03 44.69
CA GLN A 340 8.88 1.29 45.72
C GLN A 340 8.36 -0.15 45.92
N GLN A 341 7.05 -0.36 45.80
CA GLN A 341 6.41 -1.66 45.97
C GLN A 341 6.48 -2.50 44.69
N LEU A 342 6.26 -1.87 43.53
CA LEU A 342 6.20 -2.55 42.24
C LEU A 342 7.59 -2.79 41.65
N GLY A 343 8.57 -1.93 41.96
CA GLY A 343 9.90 -1.92 41.36
C GLY A 343 10.56 -3.29 41.27
N PRO A 344 10.71 -4.06 42.38
CA PRO A 344 11.34 -5.38 42.32
C PRO A 344 10.64 -6.37 41.37
N LYS A 345 9.30 -6.31 41.29
CA LYS A 345 8.53 -7.16 40.36
C LYS A 345 8.69 -6.67 38.92
N ILE A 346 8.65 -5.36 38.69
CA ILE A 346 8.89 -4.77 37.36
C ILE A 346 10.28 -5.18 36.86
N THR A 347 11.32 -5.00 37.67
CA THR A 347 12.70 -5.42 37.34
C THR A 347 12.77 -6.91 37.00
N THR A 348 12.10 -7.76 37.79
CA THR A 348 12.05 -9.20 37.55
C THR A 348 11.40 -9.53 36.21
N GLU A 349 10.25 -8.91 35.89
CA GLU A 349 9.57 -9.16 34.62
C GLU A 349 10.36 -8.58 33.42
N ILE A 350 10.97 -7.40 33.56
CA ILE A 350 11.86 -6.82 32.53
C ILE A 350 13.05 -7.73 32.24
N SER A 351 13.65 -8.33 33.28
CA SER A 351 14.78 -9.26 33.11
C SER A 351 14.41 -10.51 32.28
N LYS A 352 13.14 -10.95 32.31
CA LYS A 352 12.68 -12.08 31.51
C LYS A 352 12.47 -11.74 30.04
N LEU A 353 12.40 -10.45 29.71
CA LEU A 353 12.22 -9.95 28.35
C LEU A 353 13.55 -9.77 27.60
N GLN A 354 14.69 -10.00 28.26
CA GLN A 354 15.99 -9.94 27.60
C GLN A 354 16.13 -11.05 26.55
N GLY A 355 16.66 -10.70 25.40
CA GLY A 355 16.84 -11.56 24.22
C GLY A 355 15.66 -11.57 23.26
N TYR A 356 14.63 -10.76 23.52
CA TYR A 356 13.46 -10.67 22.64
C TYR A 356 13.48 -9.43 21.72
N GLY A 357 14.54 -8.61 21.74
CA GLY A 357 14.69 -7.48 20.82
C GLY A 357 13.71 -6.33 21.08
N MET A 358 13.34 -6.11 22.35
CA MET A 358 12.35 -5.09 22.73
C MET A 358 13.00 -3.79 23.20
N THR A 359 12.35 -2.67 22.92
CA THR A 359 12.75 -1.35 23.44
C THR A 359 11.60 -0.67 24.15
N TRP A 360 11.86 -0.09 25.32
CA TRP A 360 10.91 0.79 25.97
C TRP A 360 11.12 2.22 25.49
N GLU A 361 10.07 2.83 24.95
CA GLU A 361 10.10 4.15 24.34
C GLU A 361 9.30 5.15 25.18
N ILE A 362 9.89 6.32 25.41
CA ILE A 362 9.22 7.48 26.01
C ILE A 362 9.36 8.66 25.05
N TYR A 363 8.23 9.17 24.57
CA TYR A 363 8.19 10.19 23.54
C TYR A 363 7.30 11.37 23.93
N ASN A 364 7.83 12.58 23.82
CA ASN A 364 7.08 13.82 23.92
C ASN A 364 7.04 14.48 22.54
N ASP A 365 5.88 14.50 21.89
CA ASP A 365 5.77 15.06 20.55
C ASP A 365 5.73 16.59 20.49
N VAL A 366 5.46 17.25 21.63
CA VAL A 366 5.44 18.71 21.71
C VAL A 366 6.87 19.24 21.73
N THR A 367 7.75 18.61 22.51
CA THR A 367 9.17 18.98 22.61
C THR A 367 10.04 18.25 21.58
N GLY A 368 9.58 17.12 21.05
CA GLY A 368 10.36 16.21 20.23
C GLY A 368 11.35 15.35 21.03
N GLU A 369 11.30 15.39 22.36
CA GLU A 369 12.18 14.58 23.21
C GLU A 369 11.82 13.10 23.11
N HIS A 370 12.86 12.28 22.94
CA HIS A 370 12.74 10.84 22.79
C HIS A 370 13.81 10.14 23.62
N HIS A 371 13.37 9.22 24.48
CA HIS A 371 14.22 8.40 25.33
C HIS A 371 13.87 6.94 25.15
N SER A 372 14.88 6.11 24.89
CA SER A 372 14.73 4.67 24.76
C SER A 372 15.48 3.94 25.86
N PHE A 373 14.93 2.80 26.27
CA PHE A 373 15.60 1.81 27.09
C PHE A 373 15.61 0.48 26.35
N ASP A 374 16.79 0.07 25.89
CA ASP A 374 17.02 -1.21 25.22
C ASP A 374 17.06 -2.33 26.27
N ILE A 375 16.05 -3.20 26.22
CA ILE A 375 15.85 -4.25 27.23
C ILE A 375 17.00 -5.28 27.19
N ASP A 376 17.54 -5.56 26.01
CA ASP A 376 18.55 -6.59 25.81
C ASP A 376 19.93 -6.10 26.26
N ASN A 377 20.22 -4.82 26.01
CA ASN A 377 21.55 -4.26 26.20
C ASN A 377 21.74 -3.49 27.51
N GLN A 378 20.65 -3.14 28.22
CA GLN A 378 20.73 -2.38 29.46
C GLN A 378 20.41 -3.23 30.70
N ASN A 379 20.94 -2.82 31.86
CA ASN A 379 20.71 -3.51 33.12
C ASN A 379 19.26 -3.32 33.60
N PRO A 380 18.45 -4.39 33.75
CA PRO A 380 17.07 -4.32 34.22
C PRO A 380 16.89 -3.54 35.54
N GLU A 381 17.88 -3.55 36.43
CA GLU A 381 17.85 -2.82 37.71
C GLU A 381 17.77 -1.28 37.52
N GLU A 382 18.17 -0.76 36.37
CA GLU A 382 18.11 0.67 36.06
C GLU A 382 16.76 1.08 35.43
N PHE A 383 15.91 0.12 35.03
CA PHE A 383 14.68 0.40 34.31
C PHE A 383 13.70 1.27 35.12
N CYS A 384 13.48 0.96 36.40
CA CYS A 384 12.59 1.78 37.24
C CYS A 384 13.14 3.20 37.45
N LYS A 385 14.46 3.40 37.46
CA LYS A 385 15.08 4.73 37.52
C LYS A 385 14.87 5.47 36.20
N PHE A 386 14.98 4.79 35.07
CA PHE A 386 14.67 5.32 33.74
C PHE A 386 13.21 5.81 33.68
N LEU A 387 12.23 4.97 34.05
CA LEU A 387 10.82 5.36 34.10
C LEU A 387 10.59 6.56 35.02
N LYS A 388 11.15 6.55 36.23
CA LYS A 388 10.98 7.65 37.18
C LYS A 388 11.54 8.98 36.68
N LYS A 389 12.61 8.92 35.87
CA LYS A 389 13.27 10.10 35.33
C LYS A 389 12.54 10.70 34.13
N TYR A 390 12.02 9.84 33.24
CA TYR A 390 11.58 10.27 31.91
C TYR A 390 10.06 10.12 31.68
N ASP A 391 9.38 9.18 32.34
CA ASP A 391 7.94 8.96 32.13
C ASP A 391 7.11 9.95 32.96
N ALA A 392 6.76 11.07 32.34
CA ALA A 392 6.01 12.17 32.92
C ALA A 392 4.74 12.51 32.13
N ASP A 393 3.87 13.35 32.71
CA ASP A 393 2.73 13.91 31.98
C ASP A 393 3.22 14.69 30.75
N GLY A 394 2.50 14.55 29.64
CA GLY A 394 2.90 15.02 28.32
C GLY A 394 3.58 13.95 27.44
N CYS A 395 4.11 12.87 28.02
CA CYS A 395 4.79 11.82 27.27
C CYS A 395 3.88 10.63 26.91
N GLU A 396 4.15 9.95 25.82
CA GLU A 396 3.71 8.57 25.59
C GLU A 396 4.80 7.62 26.12
N SER A 397 4.40 6.49 26.71
CA SER A 397 5.32 5.50 27.31
C SER A 397 4.85 4.09 26.99
N TYR A 398 5.69 3.32 26.31
CA TYR A 398 5.33 1.99 25.82
C TYR A 398 6.55 1.10 25.57
N LEU A 399 6.39 -0.20 25.78
CA LEU A 399 7.32 -1.21 25.32
C LEU A 399 6.94 -1.64 23.90
N ARG A 400 7.94 -1.76 23.03
CA ARG A 400 7.78 -2.06 21.61
C ARG A 400 8.62 -3.27 21.22
N LEU A 401 7.98 -4.19 20.50
CA LEU A 401 8.63 -5.14 19.60
C LEU A 401 8.29 -4.73 18.17
N PHE A 402 9.29 -4.63 17.30
CA PHE A 402 9.13 -4.16 15.93
C PHE A 402 9.64 -5.18 14.93
N TYR A 403 8.80 -5.47 13.94
CA TYR A 403 9.13 -6.25 12.76
C TYR A 403 9.23 -5.29 11.57
N PRO A 404 10.39 -5.22 10.88
CA PRO A 404 10.49 -4.58 9.57
C PRO A 404 9.45 -5.13 8.58
N ALA A 405 9.10 -4.35 7.56
CA ALA A 405 8.06 -4.74 6.60
C ALA A 405 8.36 -6.02 5.81
N ASP A 406 9.65 -6.37 5.65
CA ASP A 406 10.18 -7.56 4.98
C ASP A 406 10.54 -8.71 5.93
N ASP A 407 10.14 -8.64 7.20
CA ASP A 407 10.40 -9.71 8.16
C ASP A 407 9.55 -10.96 7.87
N GLU A 408 10.18 -12.14 7.78
CA GLU A 408 9.52 -13.41 7.45
C GLU A 408 8.33 -13.74 8.37
N ALA A 409 8.31 -13.23 9.60
CA ALA A 409 7.17 -13.35 10.51
C ALA A 409 5.87 -12.75 9.95
N LEU A 410 5.97 -11.83 8.98
CA LEU A 410 4.87 -11.09 8.35
C LEU A 410 4.40 -11.70 7.02
N LEU A 411 4.93 -12.86 6.62
CA LEU A 411 4.59 -13.52 5.36
C LEU A 411 3.09 -13.82 5.23
N ASP A 412 2.46 -14.33 6.29
CA ASP A 412 1.07 -14.78 6.26
C ASP A 412 0.34 -14.50 7.58
N ILE A 413 -1.00 -14.59 7.51
CA ILE A 413 -1.87 -14.29 8.65
C ILE A 413 -1.66 -15.22 9.86
N ASP A 414 -1.29 -16.49 9.63
CA ASP A 414 -1.14 -17.48 10.69
C ASP A 414 0.19 -17.25 11.42
N SER A 415 1.27 -16.96 10.68
CA SER A 415 2.57 -16.56 11.20
C SER A 415 2.43 -15.30 12.07
N ILE A 416 1.82 -14.23 11.55
CA ILE A 416 1.56 -13.00 12.33
C ILE A 416 0.71 -13.29 13.57
N SER A 417 -0.36 -14.09 13.41
CA SER A 417 -1.26 -14.44 14.52
C SER A 417 -0.54 -15.19 15.65
N ASN A 418 0.40 -16.07 15.30
CA ASN A 418 1.20 -16.82 16.26
C ASN A 418 2.15 -15.90 17.02
N GLU A 419 2.84 -15.00 16.32
CA GLU A 419 3.72 -14.00 16.93
C GLU A 419 2.96 -13.10 17.90
N VAL A 420 1.81 -12.56 17.47
CA VAL A 420 0.97 -11.70 18.34
C VAL A 420 0.56 -12.44 19.62
N VAL A 421 0.11 -13.69 19.52
CA VAL A 421 -0.29 -14.47 20.70
C VAL A 421 0.90 -14.77 21.59
N ASN A 422 2.04 -15.16 21.03
CA ASN A 422 3.25 -15.49 21.76
C ASN A 422 3.73 -14.28 22.57
N TYR A 423 3.92 -13.14 21.91
CA TYR A 423 4.44 -11.95 22.56
C TYR A 423 3.45 -11.31 23.53
N MET A 424 2.15 -11.29 23.23
CA MET A 424 1.17 -10.83 24.21
C MET A 424 1.14 -11.72 25.46
N THR A 425 1.41 -13.02 25.32
CA THR A 425 1.53 -13.93 26.47
C THR A 425 2.78 -13.62 27.29
N ILE A 426 3.93 -13.37 26.63
CA ILE A 426 5.19 -12.98 27.28
C ILE A 426 5.07 -11.63 27.99
N LEU A 427 4.37 -10.66 27.40
CA LEU A 427 4.19 -9.31 27.96
C LEU A 427 3.17 -9.26 29.11
N LYS A 428 2.30 -10.26 29.22
CA LYS A 428 1.18 -10.22 30.16
C LYS A 428 1.59 -10.08 31.65
N PRO A 429 2.61 -10.78 32.17
CA PRO A 429 3.04 -10.60 33.56
C PRO A 429 3.52 -9.18 33.87
N LEU A 430 4.25 -8.54 32.93
CA LEU A 430 4.67 -7.16 33.07
C LEU A 430 3.46 -6.22 33.05
N TYR A 431 2.53 -6.44 32.11
CA TYR A 431 1.26 -5.72 32.04
C TYR A 431 0.50 -5.78 33.36
N ASP A 432 0.30 -6.95 33.94
CA ASP A 432 -0.42 -7.12 35.21
C ASP A 432 0.27 -6.45 36.40
N THR A 433 1.60 -6.32 36.33
CA THR A 433 2.38 -5.64 37.37
C THR A 433 2.23 -4.12 37.29
N MET A 434 2.18 -3.58 36.08
CA MET A 434 2.20 -2.13 35.84
C MET A 434 0.82 -1.50 35.73
N VAL A 435 -0.21 -2.28 35.40
CA VAL A 435 -1.56 -1.76 35.15
C VAL A 435 -2.42 -1.88 36.39
N TRP A 436 -2.98 -0.76 36.84
CA TRP A 436 -3.97 -0.75 37.91
C TRP A 436 -5.29 -1.32 37.43
N ARG A 437 -5.91 -2.23 38.19
CA ARG A 437 -7.23 -2.78 37.89
C ARG A 437 -8.17 -2.55 39.08
N PRO A 438 -9.35 -1.92 38.88
CA PRO A 438 -10.32 -1.74 39.95
C PRO A 438 -10.93 -3.08 40.36
N LYS A 439 -11.34 -3.20 41.63
CA LYS A 439 -12.08 -4.38 42.10
C LYS A 439 -13.49 -4.35 41.54
N VAL A 440 -13.88 -5.43 40.84
CA VAL A 440 -15.19 -5.60 40.17
C VAL A 440 -16.10 -6.53 40.95
#